data_AF-A0A7S3EPC2-F1
#
_entry.id   AF-A0A7S3EPC2-F1
#
_cell.length_a   1.000
_cell.length_b   1.000
_cell.length_c   1.000
_cell.angle_alpha   90.00
_cell.angle_beta   90.00
_cell.angle_gamma   90.00
#
_symmetry.space_group_name_H-M   'P 1'
#
loop_
_entity.id
_entity.type
_entity.pdbx_description
1 polymer ?
#
loop_
_entity_poly.entity_id
_entity_poly.type
_entity_poly.pdbx_seq_one_letter_code
_entity_poly.pdbx_strand_id
1 'polypeptide(L)'
;MIDELAIELVPLGRDLVEAAPELMNQVFVYSTLHFALKYNENHVVEVDVIAEDEVEFVHGRQKEFSLSYSVTWYESDKPTEHRLNRYIERDRLKANELRTHWLSVINAAAAAVLLFMLLLSIFGRTVNRDFARYSASVDVEDLEHDELMVEEDERGWRIVKSDVFRFPQYKELFCAVVGTGAQVLVLLIVLVLLATTSNLYHTRRGSFNTALLVTFALTNLVAGYTSAKLYTQMDGRNLALNTISCLTISLGPIYGVWTVLDVIAKIYGSTMALSFWVMASVISITGLIAIPATFFGAVLGRRSGKSGFNAPIRTAKARREIPKPPVHLRWEVQMVLAGLLPFGAVLVELAYVFASVWGHKTFSLHGIGVIVIIIVLAVTELVCAVFTYYQLCAEDHEWWWNSICNGGSTG
;
A
#
# COMPACT_ATOMS: atom_id res chain seq x y z
N MET A 1 22.17 -16.98 -31.86
CA MET A 1 20.78 -17.48 -31.84
C MET A 1 19.96 -16.50 -31.02
N ILE A 2 19.66 -15.36 -31.64
CA ILE A 2 18.81 -14.30 -31.09
C ILE A 2 17.67 -14.23 -32.09
N ASP A 3 16.73 -15.16 -31.96
CA ASP A 3 15.54 -15.20 -32.80
C ASP A 3 14.38 -14.61 -32.00
N GLU A 4 13.63 -13.76 -32.70
CA GLU A 4 12.37 -13.10 -32.32
C GLU A 4 12.47 -11.91 -31.34
N LEU A 5 12.72 -10.73 -31.93
CA LEU A 5 12.26 -9.47 -31.37
C LEU A 5 10.77 -9.32 -31.73
N ALA A 6 9.87 -9.76 -30.87
CA ALA A 6 8.43 -9.54 -31.04
C ALA A 6 8.11 -8.06 -30.79
N ILE A 7 7.88 -7.29 -31.86
CA ILE A 7 7.41 -5.90 -31.78
C ILE A 7 5.89 -5.94 -31.80
N GLU A 8 5.27 -5.74 -30.64
CA GLU A 8 3.83 -5.56 -30.51
C GLU A 8 3.50 -4.11 -30.91
N LEU A 9 3.11 -3.92 -32.18
CA LEU A 9 2.60 -2.64 -32.67
C LEU A 9 1.20 -2.42 -32.04
N VAL A 10 1.17 -1.74 -30.89
CA VAL A 10 -0.08 -1.30 -30.26
C VAL A 10 -0.78 -0.34 -31.24
N PRO A 11 -2.05 -0.59 -31.62
CA PRO A 11 -2.76 0.28 -32.53
C PRO A 11 -3.16 1.56 -31.80
N LEU A 12 -2.24 2.53 -31.73
CA LEU A 12 -2.48 3.88 -31.18
C LEU A 12 -3.58 4.65 -31.94
N GLY A 13 -3.97 4.17 -33.12
CA GLY A 13 -4.87 4.88 -34.03
C GLY A 13 -6.32 4.99 -33.55
N ARG A 14 -6.80 4.13 -32.64
CA ARG A 14 -8.20 4.18 -32.19
C ARG A 14 -8.45 5.31 -31.18
N ASP A 15 -7.53 5.49 -30.23
CA ASP A 15 -7.67 6.46 -29.15
C ASP A 15 -7.44 7.91 -29.62
N LEU A 16 -6.59 8.09 -30.64
CA LEU A 16 -6.38 9.39 -31.30
C LEU A 16 -7.63 9.89 -32.04
N VAL A 17 -8.43 8.98 -32.59
CA VAL A 17 -9.65 9.30 -33.35
C VAL A 17 -10.79 9.77 -32.44
N GLU A 18 -10.87 9.26 -31.21
CA GLU A 18 -11.86 9.70 -30.22
C GLU A 18 -11.47 11.02 -29.53
N ALA A 19 -10.16 11.27 -29.35
CA ALA A 19 -9.67 12.42 -28.58
C ALA A 19 -9.67 13.75 -29.35
N ALA A 20 -9.54 13.74 -30.68
CA ALA A 20 -9.43 14.97 -31.47
C ALA A 20 -9.96 14.83 -32.91
N PRO A 21 -11.28 14.96 -33.14
CA PRO A 21 -11.88 14.83 -34.48
C PRO A 21 -11.40 15.90 -35.48
N GLU A 22 -10.82 17.01 -35.03
CA GLU A 22 -10.27 18.07 -35.88
C GLU A 22 -8.91 17.70 -36.53
N LEU A 23 -8.21 16.70 -35.98
CA LEU A 23 -6.97 16.14 -36.55
C LEU A 23 -7.24 15.11 -37.68
N MET A 24 -8.50 14.85 -38.03
CA MET A 24 -8.91 13.86 -39.04
C MET A 24 -8.29 14.05 -40.43
N ASN A 25 -7.84 15.25 -40.76
CA ASN A 25 -7.46 15.55 -42.14
C ASN A 25 -6.07 15.07 -42.54
N GLN A 26 -5.17 14.77 -41.60
CA GLN A 26 -3.79 14.34 -41.94
C GLN A 26 -3.20 13.45 -40.85
N VAL A 27 -3.55 12.16 -40.85
CA VAL A 27 -2.83 11.15 -40.06
C VAL A 27 -1.68 10.64 -40.93
N PHE A 28 -0.45 10.66 -40.45
CA PHE A 28 0.70 10.12 -41.15
C PHE A 28 1.15 8.81 -40.51
N VAL A 29 1.54 7.84 -41.33
CA VAL A 29 2.14 6.57 -40.89
C VAL A 29 3.54 6.50 -41.47
N TYR A 30 4.54 6.25 -40.62
CA TYR A 30 5.91 6.01 -41.06
C TYR A 30 6.00 4.61 -41.69
N SER A 31 6.42 4.51 -42.95
CA SER A 31 6.52 3.21 -43.64
C SER A 31 7.82 2.46 -43.39
N THR A 32 8.88 3.18 -43.01
CA THR A 32 10.22 2.62 -42.88
C THR A 32 10.76 2.84 -41.46
N LEU A 33 11.15 1.78 -40.76
CA LEU A 33 11.78 1.87 -39.44
C LEU A 33 13.24 1.40 -39.50
N HIS A 34 14.17 2.33 -39.31
CA HIS A 34 15.59 2.06 -39.20
C HIS A 34 15.98 1.86 -37.71
N PHE A 35 16.35 0.63 -37.35
CA PHE A 35 16.85 0.27 -36.02
C PHE A 35 18.38 0.29 -36.00
N ALA A 36 18.96 1.24 -35.27
CA ALA A 36 20.38 1.28 -34.99
C ALA A 36 20.65 0.65 -33.60
N LEU A 37 21.14 -0.59 -33.61
CA LEU A 37 21.43 -1.37 -32.41
C LEU A 37 22.91 -1.23 -32.03
N LYS A 38 23.19 -0.73 -30.83
CA LYS A 38 24.54 -0.69 -30.27
C LYS A 38 24.74 -1.86 -29.32
N TYR A 39 25.79 -2.64 -29.53
CA TYR A 39 26.12 -3.80 -28.72
C TYR A 39 27.50 -3.69 -28.09
N ASN A 40 27.66 -4.31 -26.92
CA ASN A 40 28.94 -4.54 -26.27
C ASN A 40 29.01 -6.03 -25.93
N GLU A 41 30.03 -6.71 -26.43
CA GLU A 41 30.16 -8.18 -26.39
C GLU A 41 28.88 -8.88 -26.90
N ASN A 42 28.14 -9.58 -26.03
CA ASN A 42 26.92 -10.31 -26.35
C ASN A 42 25.64 -9.60 -25.87
N HIS A 43 25.71 -8.31 -25.53
CA HIS A 43 24.59 -7.58 -24.96
C HIS A 43 24.25 -6.32 -25.77
N VAL A 44 22.97 -6.13 -26.05
CA VAL A 44 22.45 -4.87 -26.59
C VAL A 44 22.45 -3.82 -25.49
N VAL A 45 23.13 -2.71 -25.75
CA VAL A 45 23.30 -1.58 -24.83
C VAL A 45 22.35 -0.45 -25.19
N GLU A 46 22.15 -0.19 -26.48
CA GLU A 46 21.36 0.95 -26.96
C GLU A 46 20.57 0.57 -28.21
N VAL A 47 19.35 1.07 -28.33
CA VAL A 47 18.51 0.93 -29.52
C VAL A 47 18.00 2.30 -29.89
N ASP A 48 18.41 2.80 -31.05
CA ASP A 48 17.87 4.00 -31.65
C ASP A 48 16.93 3.60 -32.78
N VAL A 49 15.74 4.18 -32.81
CA VAL A 49 14.76 3.97 -33.89
C VAL A 49 14.62 5.28 -34.64
N ILE A 50 14.90 5.24 -35.93
CA ILE A 50 14.71 6.34 -36.86
C ILE A 50 13.53 5.95 -37.73
N ALA A 51 12.44 6.70 -37.63
CA ALA A 51 11.29 6.53 -38.49
C ALA A 51 11.50 7.38 -39.75
N GLU A 52 11.41 6.76 -40.91
CA GLU A 52 11.59 7.36 -42.22
C GLU A 52 10.33 7.13 -43.07
N ASP A 53 10.16 7.96 -44.10
CA ASP A 53 9.06 7.93 -45.07
C ASP A 53 7.66 8.11 -44.46
N GLU A 54 7.18 9.35 -44.44
CA GLU A 54 5.82 9.68 -44.00
C GLU A 54 4.81 9.38 -45.12
N VAL A 55 3.91 8.42 -44.87
CA VAL A 55 2.81 8.10 -45.77
C VAL A 55 1.52 8.68 -45.21
N GLU A 56 0.89 9.57 -45.98
CA GLU A 56 -0.42 10.14 -45.62
C GLU A 56 -1.51 9.05 -45.62
N PHE A 57 -2.16 8.92 -44.47
CA PHE A 57 -3.31 8.07 -44.23
C PHE A 57 -4.58 8.91 -44.34
N VAL A 58 -5.28 8.77 -45.47
CA VAL A 58 -6.56 9.44 -45.71
C VAL A 58 -7.70 8.61 -45.13
N HIS A 59 -8.44 9.18 -44.18
CA HIS A 59 -9.56 8.52 -43.52
C HIS A 59 -10.60 8.02 -44.55
N GLY A 60 -10.99 6.75 -44.48
CA GLY A 60 -12.00 6.14 -45.35
C GLY A 60 -11.50 5.45 -46.63
N ARG A 61 -10.19 5.41 -46.90
CA ARG A 61 -9.62 4.59 -47.99
C ARG A 61 -8.82 3.42 -47.41
N GLN A 62 -9.18 2.18 -47.77
CA GLN A 62 -8.26 1.05 -47.59
C GLN A 62 -7.07 1.24 -48.53
N LYS A 63 -5.90 1.50 -47.95
CA LYS A 63 -4.62 1.62 -48.66
C LYS A 63 -3.68 0.60 -48.06
N GLU A 64 -3.25 -0.37 -48.86
CA GLU A 64 -2.18 -1.28 -48.48
C GLU A 64 -0.86 -0.50 -48.55
N PHE A 65 -0.06 -0.55 -47.49
CA PHE A 65 1.29 0.00 -47.46
C PHE A 65 2.25 -1.07 -46.98
N SER A 66 3.41 -1.16 -47.63
CA SER A 66 4.49 -2.06 -47.22
C SER A 66 5.27 -1.41 -46.09
N LEU A 67 5.17 -1.97 -44.89
CA LEU A 67 6.06 -1.63 -43.79
C LEU A 67 7.40 -2.33 -44.02
N SER A 68 8.47 -1.56 -44.03
CA SER A 68 9.83 -2.10 -44.11
C SER A 68 10.60 -1.70 -42.85
N TYR A 69 11.50 -2.57 -42.43
CA TYR A 69 12.42 -2.25 -41.36
C TYR A 69 13.83 -2.70 -41.75
N SER A 70 14.81 -2.01 -41.20
CA SER A 70 16.22 -2.25 -41.44
C SER A 70 16.95 -2.18 -40.11
N VAL A 71 17.98 -3.01 -39.97
CA VAL A 71 18.72 -3.13 -38.71
C VAL A 71 20.20 -2.94 -39.00
N THR A 72 20.82 -1.94 -38.38
CA THR A 72 22.25 -1.71 -38.42
C THR A 72 22.86 -1.90 -37.03
N TRP A 73 23.95 -2.66 -36.98
CA TRP A 73 24.64 -3.00 -35.74
C TRP A 73 25.91 -2.16 -35.61
N TYR A 74 26.12 -1.58 -34.42
CA TYR A 74 27.30 -0.78 -34.09
C TYR A 74 27.95 -1.31 -32.81
N GLU A 75 29.26 -1.46 -32.81
CA GLU A 75 30.02 -1.77 -31.60
C GLU A 75 30.09 -0.54 -30.68
N SER A 76 29.97 -0.75 -29.37
CA SER A 76 29.94 0.32 -28.37
C SER A 76 30.80 -0.02 -27.17
N ASP A 77 31.69 0.90 -26.79
CA ASP A 77 32.55 0.78 -25.60
C ASP A 77 31.79 0.95 -24.26
N LYS A 78 30.51 1.34 -24.29
CA LYS A 78 29.71 1.51 -23.07
C LYS A 78 29.48 0.16 -22.38
N PRO A 79 29.84 0.00 -21.09
CA PRO A 79 29.56 -1.22 -20.34
C PRO A 79 28.05 -1.50 -20.27
N THR A 80 27.68 -2.78 -20.38
CA THR A 80 26.29 -3.24 -20.29
C THR A 80 25.57 -2.78 -19.02
N GLU A 81 26.31 -2.64 -17.91
CA GLU A 81 25.78 -2.17 -16.62
C GLU A 81 25.25 -0.73 -16.67
N HIS A 82 25.82 0.11 -17.53
CA HIS A 82 25.47 1.52 -17.65
C HIS A 82 24.45 1.82 -18.75
N ARG A 83 23.89 0.79 -19.41
CA ARG A 83 22.92 0.95 -20.51
C ARG A 83 21.69 1.80 -20.15
N LEU A 84 21.25 1.74 -18.89
CA LEU A 84 20.08 2.49 -18.43
C LEU A 84 20.38 3.96 -18.12
N ASN A 85 21.66 4.35 -18.05
CA ASN A 85 22.06 5.72 -17.71
C ASN A 85 21.51 6.74 -18.71
N ARG A 86 21.40 6.41 -20.00
CA ARG A 86 20.83 7.31 -21.02
C ARG A 86 19.39 7.72 -20.69
N TYR A 87 18.58 6.80 -20.17
CA TYR A 87 17.19 7.08 -19.78
C TYR A 87 17.15 7.94 -18.51
N ILE A 88 18.00 7.63 -17.54
CA ILE A 88 18.16 8.40 -16.30
C ILE A 88 18.66 9.83 -16.60
N GLU A 89 19.61 9.99 -17.52
CA GLU A 89 20.16 11.28 -17.92
C GLU A 89 19.19 12.09 -18.79
N ARG A 90 18.40 11.43 -19.65
CA ARG A 90 17.33 12.09 -20.40
C ARG A 90 16.23 12.60 -19.47
N ASP A 91 15.93 11.88 -18.39
CA ASP A 91 15.09 12.35 -17.29
C ASP A 91 15.75 13.49 -16.50
N ARG A 92 17.07 13.46 -16.30
CA ARG A 92 17.83 14.58 -15.70
C ARG A 92 17.88 15.83 -16.58
N LEU A 93 17.96 15.70 -17.90
CA LEU A 93 17.96 16.83 -18.85
C LEU A 93 16.59 17.54 -18.90
N LYS A 94 15.50 16.84 -18.55
CA LYS A 94 14.23 17.46 -18.14
C LYS A 94 14.31 18.04 -16.71
N ALA A 95 15.44 18.64 -16.35
CA ALA A 95 15.73 19.20 -15.02
C ALA A 95 14.67 20.20 -14.55
N ASN A 96 14.02 20.91 -15.48
CA ASN A 96 12.92 21.82 -15.16
C ASN A 96 11.65 21.07 -14.72
N GLU A 97 11.34 19.91 -15.31
CA GLU A 97 10.23 19.06 -14.85
C GLU A 97 10.57 18.38 -13.53
N LEU A 98 11.83 17.92 -13.34
CA LEU A 98 12.30 17.38 -12.07
C LEU A 98 12.26 18.46 -10.98
N ARG A 99 12.54 19.73 -11.33
CA ARG A 99 12.46 20.88 -10.44
C ARG A 99 11.04 21.12 -9.95
N THR A 100 10.09 21.09 -10.87
CA THR A 100 8.66 21.21 -10.55
C THR A 100 8.16 20.02 -9.73
N HIS A 101 8.67 18.81 -10.00
CA HIS A 101 8.30 17.60 -9.26
C HIS A 101 8.84 17.57 -7.82
N TRP A 102 10.08 17.98 -7.56
CA TRP A 102 10.56 18.02 -6.17
C TRP A 102 9.86 19.11 -5.35
N LEU A 103 9.50 20.24 -5.99
CA LEU A 103 8.76 21.31 -5.33
C LEU A 103 7.34 20.89 -4.97
N SER A 104 6.62 20.20 -5.86
CA SER A 104 5.27 19.70 -5.57
C SER A 104 5.27 18.67 -4.44
N VAL A 105 6.25 17.77 -4.46
CA VAL A 105 6.43 16.75 -3.42
C VAL A 105 6.75 17.38 -2.06
N ILE A 106 7.71 18.30 -1.98
CA ILE A 106 8.07 18.94 -0.71
C ILE A 106 6.89 19.75 -0.18
N ASN A 107 6.16 20.46 -1.05
CA ASN A 107 4.98 21.19 -0.64
C ASN A 107 3.88 20.26 -0.13
N ALA A 108 3.65 19.11 -0.78
CA ALA A 108 2.68 18.12 -0.32
C ALA A 108 3.10 17.51 1.02
N ALA A 109 4.36 17.11 1.18
CA ALA A 109 4.89 16.60 2.44
C ALA A 109 4.80 17.64 3.57
N ALA A 110 5.15 18.91 3.29
CA ALA A 110 5.03 19.99 4.25
C ALA A 110 3.56 20.23 4.65
N ALA A 111 2.63 20.22 3.69
CA ALA A 111 1.20 20.34 3.96
C ALA A 111 0.69 19.17 4.83
N ALA A 112 1.14 17.94 4.56
CA ALA A 112 0.78 16.77 5.34
C ALA A 112 1.32 16.84 6.79
N VAL A 113 2.56 17.31 6.99
CA VAL A 113 3.12 17.56 8.32
C VAL A 113 2.36 18.65 9.06
N LEU A 114 1.99 19.75 8.37
CA LEU A 114 1.18 20.81 8.98
C LEU A 114 -0.20 20.29 9.40
N LEU A 115 -0.85 19.49 8.57
CA LEU A 115 -2.13 18.85 8.87
C LEU A 115 -2.00 17.91 10.07
N PHE A 116 -0.94 17.09 10.12
CA PHE A 116 -0.63 16.23 11.26
C PHE A 116 -0.47 17.04 12.56
N MET A 117 0.35 18.09 12.54
CA MET A 117 0.60 18.94 13.71
C MET A 117 -0.67 19.66 14.18
N LEU A 118 -1.51 20.12 13.24
CA LEU A 118 -2.79 20.74 13.54
C LEU A 118 -3.75 19.73 14.20
N LEU A 119 -3.90 18.53 13.64
CA LEU A 119 -4.73 17.48 14.22
C LEU A 119 -4.23 17.08 15.61
N LEU A 120 -2.92 16.93 15.78
CA LEU A 120 -2.31 16.60 17.07
C LEU A 120 -2.57 17.70 18.11
N SER A 121 -2.46 18.96 17.72
CA SER A 121 -2.77 20.10 18.60
C SER A 121 -4.25 20.14 19.00
N ILE A 122 -5.17 19.94 18.04
CA ILE A 122 -6.62 19.92 18.32
C ILE A 122 -6.96 18.75 19.25
N PHE A 123 -6.44 17.56 18.97
CA PHE A 123 -6.67 16.38 19.79
C PHE A 123 -6.09 16.58 21.20
N GLY A 124 -4.83 17.01 21.31
CA GLY A 124 -4.19 17.28 22.59
C GLY A 124 -4.92 18.35 23.41
N ARG A 125 -5.41 19.42 22.77
CA ARG A 125 -6.25 20.42 23.44
C ARG A 125 -7.58 19.84 23.90
N THR A 126 -8.22 19.00 23.09
CA THR A 126 -9.50 18.37 23.41
C THR A 126 -9.34 17.45 24.63
N VAL A 127 -8.34 16.58 24.60
CA VAL A 127 -8.01 15.64 25.68
C VAL A 127 -7.61 16.40 26.95
N ASN A 128 -6.76 17.42 26.86
CA ASN A 128 -6.36 18.21 28.04
C ASN A 128 -7.54 18.97 28.64
N ARG A 129 -8.43 19.53 27.82
CA ARG A 129 -9.66 20.19 28.29
C ARG A 129 -10.58 19.20 29.00
N ASP A 130 -10.70 17.99 28.46
CA ASP A 130 -11.50 16.92 29.03
C ASP A 130 -10.94 16.47 30.38
N PHE A 131 -9.62 16.19 30.45
CA PHE A 131 -8.95 15.87 31.71
C PHE A 131 -9.08 16.99 32.76
N ALA A 132 -8.92 18.26 32.36
CA ALA A 132 -9.05 19.39 33.29
C ALA A 132 -10.47 19.53 33.84
N ARG A 133 -11.50 19.25 33.02
CA ARG A 133 -12.90 19.22 33.47
C ARG A 133 -13.12 18.15 34.54
N TYR A 134 -12.60 16.95 34.32
CA TYR A 134 -12.76 15.84 35.25
C TYR A 134 -11.87 15.93 36.50
N SER A 135 -10.69 16.54 36.43
CA SER A 135 -9.89 16.79 37.63
C SER A 135 -10.54 17.84 38.53
N ALA A 136 -11.14 18.88 37.92
CA ALA A 136 -11.85 19.90 38.66
C ALA A 136 -13.15 19.39 39.30
N SER A 137 -13.85 18.40 38.71
CA SER A 137 -15.02 17.79 39.35
C SER A 137 -14.64 16.95 40.58
N VAL A 138 -13.53 16.22 40.53
CA VAL A 138 -13.02 15.43 41.67
C VAL A 138 -12.58 16.31 42.85
N ASP A 139 -11.98 17.48 42.60
CA ASP A 139 -11.60 18.41 43.67
C ASP A 139 -12.82 19.11 44.33
N VAL A 140 -13.98 19.13 43.64
CA VAL A 140 -15.23 19.73 44.13
C VAL A 140 -16.14 18.69 44.81
N GLU A 141 -15.89 17.38 44.66
CA GLU A 141 -16.59 16.32 45.41
C GLU A 141 -16.43 16.46 46.95
N ASP A 142 -15.43 17.21 47.44
CA ASP A 142 -15.22 17.53 48.86
C ASP A 142 -16.07 18.71 49.38
N LEU A 143 -16.79 19.44 48.51
CA LEU A 143 -17.60 20.61 48.87
C LEU A 143 -19.00 20.56 48.22
N GLU A 144 -19.96 20.02 48.97
CA GLU A 144 -21.43 20.11 48.78
C GLU A 144 -22.02 19.73 47.41
N HIS A 145 -22.83 18.66 47.41
CA HIS A 145 -23.52 18.09 46.25
C HIS A 145 -24.42 19.10 45.50
N ASP A 146 -24.18 19.22 44.19
CA ASP A 146 -25.18 19.67 43.21
C ASP A 146 -25.61 18.45 42.37
N GLU A 147 -26.87 18.02 42.50
CA GLU A 147 -27.41 16.78 41.89
C GLU A 147 -27.31 16.77 40.35
N LEU A 148 -27.16 17.94 39.72
CA LEU A 148 -26.95 18.11 38.28
C LEU A 148 -25.54 17.72 37.80
N MET A 149 -24.52 17.73 38.67
CA MET A 149 -23.14 17.36 38.31
C MET A 149 -22.90 15.85 38.39
N VAL A 150 -23.63 15.14 39.27
CA VAL A 150 -23.57 13.67 39.38
C VAL A 150 -24.07 12.99 38.10
N GLU A 151 -25.07 13.54 37.41
CA GLU A 151 -25.56 12.99 36.14
C GLU A 151 -24.56 13.16 34.96
N GLU A 152 -23.65 14.13 35.02
CA GLU A 152 -22.60 14.31 33.99
C GLU A 152 -21.36 13.44 34.24
N ASP A 153 -21.02 13.15 35.50
CA ASP A 153 -19.98 12.18 35.87
C ASP A 153 -20.36 10.74 35.48
N GLU A 154 -21.66 10.50 35.26
CA GLU A 154 -22.24 9.30 34.64
C GLU A 154 -22.39 9.40 33.11
N ARG A 155 -21.60 10.21 32.39
CA ARG A 155 -21.56 10.20 30.91
C ARG A 155 -20.15 10.14 30.33
N GLY A 156 -20.00 9.39 29.23
CA GLY A 156 -18.78 9.35 28.42
C GLY A 156 -17.78 8.24 28.77
N TRP A 157 -16.49 8.46 28.48
CA TRP A 157 -15.46 7.40 28.49
C TRP A 157 -15.18 6.82 29.89
N ARG A 158 -15.40 7.60 30.96
CA ARG A 158 -15.13 7.19 32.35
C ARG A 158 -16.00 6.01 32.80
N ILE A 159 -17.24 5.91 32.33
CA ILE A 159 -18.11 4.79 32.68
C ILE A 159 -17.68 3.51 31.97
N VAL A 160 -17.19 3.67 30.75
CA VAL A 160 -16.83 2.54 29.89
C VAL A 160 -15.49 1.92 30.29
N LYS A 161 -14.73 2.56 31.19
CA LYS A 161 -13.43 2.10 31.71
C LYS A 161 -13.39 0.62 32.12
N SER A 162 -14.50 0.08 32.64
CA SER A 162 -14.60 -1.31 33.08
C SER A 162 -14.86 -2.31 31.95
N ASP A 163 -15.16 -1.86 30.73
CA ASP A 163 -15.45 -2.71 29.57
C ASP A 163 -14.51 -2.46 28.37
N VAL A 164 -13.68 -1.40 28.39
CA VAL A 164 -12.73 -1.06 27.28
C VAL A 164 -11.81 -2.23 26.90
N PHE A 165 -11.36 -3.02 27.86
CA PHE A 165 -10.42 -4.13 27.63
C PHE A 165 -11.11 -5.47 27.37
N ARG A 166 -12.42 -5.48 27.15
CA ARG A 166 -13.15 -6.69 26.78
C ARG A 166 -12.69 -7.14 25.39
N PHE A 167 -12.27 -8.40 25.28
CA PHE A 167 -11.77 -8.95 24.03
C PHE A 167 -12.83 -8.92 22.91
N PRO A 168 -12.41 -8.72 21.65
CA PRO A 168 -13.34 -8.60 20.53
C PRO A 168 -14.05 -9.92 20.23
N GLN A 169 -15.23 -9.80 19.60
CA GLN A 169 -15.87 -10.93 18.93
C GLN A 169 -14.95 -11.45 17.83
N TYR A 170 -14.94 -12.77 17.61
CA TYR A 170 -14.07 -13.42 16.63
C TYR A 170 -12.57 -13.09 16.82
N LYS A 171 -12.09 -13.16 18.06
CA LYS A 171 -10.68 -12.88 18.44
C LYS A 171 -9.62 -13.59 17.58
N GLU A 172 -9.95 -14.74 17.02
CA GLU A 172 -9.08 -15.46 16.09
C GLU A 172 -8.86 -14.68 14.78
N LEU A 173 -9.94 -14.28 14.12
CA LEU A 173 -9.88 -13.47 12.91
C LEU A 173 -9.19 -12.14 13.18
N PHE A 174 -9.51 -11.52 14.32
CA PHE A 174 -8.89 -10.27 14.75
C PHE A 174 -7.36 -10.40 14.85
N CYS A 175 -6.88 -11.41 15.56
CA CYS A 175 -5.45 -11.66 15.72
C CYS A 175 -4.78 -12.02 14.40
N ALA A 176 -5.46 -12.74 13.51
CA ALA A 176 -4.99 -13.04 12.17
C ALA A 176 -4.79 -11.75 11.33
N VAL A 177 -5.77 -10.85 11.32
CA VAL A 177 -5.68 -9.55 10.60
C VAL A 177 -4.55 -8.68 11.15
N VAL A 178 -4.45 -8.54 12.48
CA VAL A 178 -3.33 -7.80 13.11
C VAL A 178 -1.99 -8.42 12.75
N GLY A 179 -1.93 -9.76 12.69
CA GLY A 179 -0.73 -10.49 12.29
C GLY A 179 -0.29 -10.16 10.87
N THR A 180 -1.21 -10.29 9.92
CA THR A 180 -0.99 -9.93 8.52
C THR A 180 -0.59 -8.47 8.37
N GLY A 181 -1.25 -7.53 9.06
CA GLY A 181 -0.89 -6.11 9.05
C GLY A 181 0.56 -5.86 9.50
N ALA A 182 1.00 -6.51 10.57
CA ALA A 182 2.39 -6.41 11.03
C ALA A 182 3.39 -6.98 10.01
N GLN A 183 3.04 -8.07 9.32
CA GLN A 183 3.87 -8.64 8.25
C GLN A 183 3.97 -7.70 7.05
N VAL A 184 2.87 -7.11 6.60
CA VAL A 184 2.86 -6.13 5.50
C VAL A 184 3.70 -4.91 5.87
N LEU A 185 3.61 -4.42 7.11
CA LEU A 185 4.43 -3.29 7.58
C LEU A 185 5.93 -3.61 7.56
N VAL A 186 6.33 -4.79 8.08
CA VAL A 186 7.74 -5.21 8.04
C VAL A 186 8.21 -5.42 6.62
N LEU A 187 7.39 -6.04 5.76
CA LEU A 187 7.69 -6.21 4.35
C LEU A 187 7.92 -4.85 3.68
N LEU A 188 7.03 -3.88 3.90
CA LEU A 188 7.16 -2.52 3.36
C LEU A 188 8.49 -1.88 3.78
N ILE A 189 8.84 -1.94 5.07
CA ILE A 189 10.11 -1.40 5.59
C ILE A 189 11.31 -2.09 4.91
N VAL A 190 11.32 -3.42 4.82
CA VAL A 190 12.41 -4.17 4.19
C VAL A 190 12.53 -3.83 2.70
N LEU A 191 11.41 -3.72 1.98
CA LEU A 191 11.41 -3.36 0.57
C LEU A 191 11.92 -1.94 0.34
N VAL A 192 11.54 -0.99 1.19
CA VAL A 192 12.04 0.38 1.14
C VAL A 192 13.56 0.42 1.39
N LEU A 193 14.05 -0.34 2.39
CA LEU A 193 15.48 -0.44 2.67
C LEU A 193 16.23 -1.09 1.50
N LEU A 194 15.69 -2.14 0.89
CA LEU A 194 16.26 -2.76 -0.31
C LEU A 194 16.25 -1.78 -1.49
N ALA A 195 15.16 -1.06 -1.72
CA ALA A 195 15.05 -0.10 -2.82
C ALA A 195 16.02 1.09 -2.67
N THR A 196 16.32 1.53 -1.44
CA THR A 196 17.23 2.65 -1.18
C THR A 196 18.71 2.25 -1.14
N THR A 197 19.04 1.05 -0.64
CA THR A 197 20.44 0.58 -0.50
C THR A 197 20.95 -0.18 -1.72
N SER A 198 20.06 -0.80 -2.48
CA SER A 198 20.48 -1.73 -3.52
C SER A 198 20.53 -1.07 -4.88
N ASN A 199 21.68 -1.20 -5.55
CA ASN A 199 21.82 -0.94 -6.99
C ASN A 199 20.97 -1.92 -7.84
N LEU A 200 20.26 -2.87 -7.20
CA LEU A 200 19.48 -3.93 -7.84
C LEU A 200 18.37 -3.38 -8.73
N TYR A 201 17.83 -2.20 -8.43
CA TYR A 201 16.85 -1.52 -9.29
C TYR A 201 17.42 -1.24 -10.70
N HIS A 202 18.70 -0.91 -10.78
CA HIS A 202 19.34 -0.47 -12.02
C HIS A 202 19.93 -1.62 -12.86
N THR A 203 20.38 -2.71 -12.24
CA THR A 203 21.20 -3.71 -12.93
C THR A 203 20.39 -4.89 -13.50
N ARG A 204 19.32 -5.37 -12.83
CA ARG A 204 18.58 -6.58 -13.23
C ARG A 204 17.09 -6.55 -12.84
N ARG A 205 16.20 -6.13 -13.77
CA ARG A 205 14.73 -6.02 -13.56
C ARG A 205 14.09 -7.25 -12.90
N GLY A 206 14.52 -8.47 -13.24
CA GLY A 206 13.97 -9.70 -12.65
C GLY A 206 14.40 -9.97 -11.20
N SER A 207 15.54 -9.43 -10.75
CA SER A 207 16.09 -9.70 -9.42
C SER A 207 15.23 -9.10 -8.31
N PHE A 208 14.59 -7.94 -8.58
CA PHE A 208 13.74 -7.26 -7.61
C PHE A 208 12.46 -8.06 -7.31
N ASN A 209 11.81 -8.59 -8.35
CA ASN A 209 10.58 -9.40 -8.19
C ASN A 209 10.86 -10.69 -7.41
N THR A 210 12.00 -11.34 -7.65
CA THR A 210 12.42 -12.53 -6.87
C THR A 210 12.72 -12.17 -5.42
N ALA A 211 13.41 -11.05 -5.17
CA ALA A 211 13.68 -10.57 -3.82
C ALA A 211 12.37 -10.25 -3.07
N LEU A 212 11.42 -9.59 -3.72
CA LEU A 212 10.08 -9.33 -3.18
C LEU A 212 9.38 -10.62 -2.75
N LEU A 213 9.37 -11.65 -3.60
CA LEU A 213 8.72 -12.93 -3.31
C LEU A 213 9.37 -13.64 -2.11
N VAL A 214 10.70 -13.68 -2.06
CA VAL A 214 11.44 -14.32 -0.96
C VAL A 214 11.24 -13.57 0.35
N THR A 215 11.35 -12.23 0.33
CA THR A 215 11.12 -11.40 1.53
C THR A 215 9.66 -11.51 1.99
N PHE A 216 8.70 -11.53 1.08
CA PHE A 216 7.30 -11.81 1.42
C PHE A 216 7.15 -13.17 2.13
N ALA A 217 7.76 -14.23 1.60
CA ALA A 217 7.69 -15.55 2.22
C ALA A 217 8.34 -15.60 3.61
N LEU A 218 9.49 -14.93 3.81
CA LEU A 218 10.18 -14.88 5.11
C LEU A 218 9.44 -14.03 6.15
N THR A 219 8.85 -12.91 5.75
CA THR A 219 8.12 -12.00 6.65
C THR A 219 6.83 -12.62 7.19
N ASN A 220 6.31 -13.71 6.61
CA ASN A 220 5.21 -14.50 7.18
C ASN A 220 5.53 -15.08 8.58
N LEU A 221 6.82 -15.17 8.95
CA LEU A 221 7.23 -15.45 10.34
C LEU A 221 6.70 -14.39 11.32
N VAL A 222 6.76 -13.11 10.93
CA VAL A 222 6.24 -12.00 11.74
C VAL A 222 4.73 -12.12 11.88
N ALA A 223 4.01 -12.44 10.79
CA ALA A 223 2.56 -12.64 10.83
C ALA A 223 2.14 -13.72 11.84
N GLY A 224 2.80 -14.88 11.77
CA GLY A 224 2.58 -15.97 12.71
C GLY A 224 2.90 -15.58 14.14
N TYR A 225 4.02 -14.88 14.36
CA TYR A 225 4.46 -14.45 15.69
C TYR A 225 3.48 -13.48 16.36
N THR A 226 3.13 -12.39 15.68
CA THR A 226 2.27 -11.34 16.24
C THR A 226 0.84 -11.84 16.44
N SER A 227 0.29 -12.59 15.48
CA SER A 227 -1.03 -13.21 15.58
C SER A 227 -1.10 -14.18 16.76
N ALA A 228 -0.17 -15.13 16.85
CA ALA A 228 -0.17 -16.14 17.91
C ALA A 228 0.08 -15.55 19.30
N LYS A 229 0.93 -14.53 19.40
CA LYS A 229 1.20 -13.82 20.64
C LYS A 229 -0.08 -13.17 21.15
N LEU A 230 -0.74 -12.36 20.31
CA LEU A 230 -1.96 -11.66 20.68
C LEU A 230 -3.11 -12.64 20.98
N TYR A 231 -3.26 -13.69 20.17
CA TYR A 231 -4.29 -14.72 20.39
C TYR A 231 -4.09 -15.46 21.72
N THR A 232 -2.84 -15.75 22.10
CA THR A 232 -2.52 -16.35 23.40
C THR A 232 -2.80 -15.38 24.55
N GLN A 233 -2.50 -14.09 24.38
CA GLN A 233 -2.80 -13.06 25.38
C GLN A 233 -4.31 -12.86 25.60
N MET A 234 -5.13 -13.11 24.57
CA MET A 234 -6.60 -13.05 24.63
C MET A 234 -7.24 -14.38 25.08
N ASP A 235 -6.52 -15.27 25.76
CA ASP A 235 -6.98 -16.60 26.19
C ASP A 235 -7.51 -17.46 25.04
N GLY A 236 -6.87 -17.39 23.88
CA GLY A 236 -7.16 -18.22 22.72
C GLY A 236 -6.74 -19.68 22.95
N ARG A 237 -7.66 -20.63 22.70
CA ARG A 237 -7.41 -22.07 22.91
C ARG A 237 -6.89 -22.76 21.66
N ASN A 238 -7.42 -22.41 20.50
CA ASN A 238 -7.18 -23.12 19.24
C ASN A 238 -6.12 -22.40 18.41
N LEU A 239 -4.86 -22.51 18.83
CA LEU A 239 -3.76 -21.83 18.14
C LEU A 239 -3.59 -22.29 16.69
N ALA A 240 -3.80 -23.58 16.39
CA ALA A 240 -3.69 -24.10 15.03
C ALA A 240 -4.68 -23.42 14.08
N LEU A 241 -5.92 -23.25 14.52
CA LEU A 241 -6.96 -22.56 13.77
C LEU A 241 -6.58 -21.09 13.52
N ASN A 242 -6.11 -20.38 14.55
CA ASN A 242 -5.60 -19.01 14.42
C ASN A 242 -4.44 -18.90 13.42
N THR A 243 -3.48 -19.82 13.44
CA THR A 243 -2.35 -19.84 12.50
C THR A 243 -2.82 -20.09 11.07
N ILE A 244 -3.78 -20.99 10.87
CA ILE A 244 -4.38 -21.25 9.55
C ILE A 244 -5.14 -20.01 9.07
N SER A 245 -5.95 -19.38 9.92
CA SER A 245 -6.65 -18.14 9.61
C SER A 245 -5.69 -17.00 9.23
N CYS A 246 -4.57 -16.85 9.95
CA CYS A 246 -3.51 -15.90 9.61
C CYS A 246 -2.89 -16.18 8.23
N LEU A 247 -2.61 -17.45 7.92
CA LEU A 247 -2.10 -17.86 6.62
C LEU A 247 -3.10 -17.58 5.49
N THR A 248 -4.38 -17.90 5.71
CA THR A 248 -5.45 -17.67 4.74
C THR A 248 -5.67 -16.18 4.48
N ILE A 249 -5.60 -15.32 5.50
CA ILE A 249 -5.72 -13.85 5.32
C ILE A 249 -4.48 -13.27 4.63
N SER A 250 -3.28 -13.77 4.96
CA SER A 250 -2.02 -13.32 4.34
C SER A 250 -1.93 -13.71 2.86
N LEU A 251 -2.25 -14.96 2.53
CA LEU A 251 -2.06 -15.50 1.17
C LEU A 251 -3.32 -15.42 0.30
N GLY A 252 -4.50 -15.63 0.89
CA GLY A 252 -5.76 -15.82 0.16
C GLY A 252 -6.09 -14.67 -0.80
N PRO A 253 -6.11 -13.40 -0.36
CA PRO A 253 -6.39 -12.27 -1.23
C PRO A 253 -5.39 -12.14 -2.39
N ILE A 254 -4.09 -12.36 -2.12
CA ILE A 254 -3.03 -12.26 -3.12
C ILE A 254 -3.21 -13.33 -4.20
N TYR A 255 -3.41 -14.59 -3.81
CA TYR A 255 -3.68 -15.67 -4.77
C TYR A 255 -5.03 -15.50 -5.48
N GLY A 256 -6.04 -14.95 -4.81
CA GLY A 256 -7.34 -14.63 -5.41
C GLY A 256 -7.21 -13.61 -6.54
N VAL A 257 -6.58 -12.46 -6.27
CA VAL A 257 -6.33 -11.44 -7.30
C VAL A 257 -5.45 -12.00 -8.42
N TRP A 258 -4.38 -12.70 -8.05
CA TRP A 258 -3.46 -13.31 -9.01
C TRP A 258 -4.15 -14.29 -9.96
N THR A 259 -4.99 -15.19 -9.45
CA THR A 259 -5.73 -16.16 -10.29
C THR A 259 -6.71 -15.47 -11.22
N VAL A 260 -7.43 -14.44 -10.76
CA VAL A 260 -8.34 -13.66 -11.62
C VAL A 260 -7.58 -12.95 -12.74
N LEU A 261 -6.47 -12.28 -12.41
CA LEU A 261 -5.63 -11.59 -13.39
C LEU A 261 -5.01 -12.55 -14.41
N ASP A 262 -4.54 -13.72 -13.96
CA ASP A 262 -3.94 -14.73 -14.83
C ASP A 262 -4.97 -15.38 -15.77
N VAL A 263 -6.21 -15.61 -15.29
CA VAL A 263 -7.32 -16.06 -16.15
C VAL A 263 -7.64 -15.04 -17.22
N ILE A 264 -7.72 -13.75 -16.85
CA ILE A 264 -7.95 -12.66 -17.81
C ILE A 264 -6.81 -12.61 -18.84
N ALA A 265 -5.56 -12.64 -18.39
CA ALA A 265 -4.39 -12.62 -19.27
C ALA A 265 -4.41 -13.77 -20.30
N LYS A 266 -4.81 -14.97 -19.88
CA LYS A 266 -4.96 -16.13 -20.77
C LYS A 266 -6.08 -15.96 -21.79
N ILE A 267 -7.23 -15.40 -21.39
CA ILE A 267 -8.37 -15.15 -22.30
C ILE A 267 -7.96 -14.18 -23.42
N TYR A 268 -7.20 -13.14 -23.10
CA TYR A 268 -6.71 -12.15 -24.07
C TYR A 268 -5.47 -12.60 -24.85
N GLY A 269 -4.96 -13.83 -24.62
CA GLY A 269 -3.74 -14.31 -25.28
C GLY A 269 -2.51 -13.47 -24.94
N SER A 270 -2.49 -12.83 -23.78
CA SER A 270 -1.40 -11.93 -23.37
C SER A 270 -0.11 -12.72 -23.15
N THR A 271 1.01 -12.19 -23.65
CA THR A 271 2.37 -12.69 -23.36
C THR A 271 2.74 -12.63 -21.88
N MET A 272 1.96 -11.87 -21.08
CA MET A 272 2.09 -11.77 -19.62
C MET A 272 1.38 -12.90 -18.87
N ALA A 273 0.64 -13.78 -19.55
CA ALA A 273 0.05 -14.97 -18.94
C ALA A 273 1.15 -15.89 -18.41
N LEU A 274 1.03 -16.31 -17.14
CA LEU A 274 2.12 -17.05 -16.50
C LEU A 274 2.14 -18.50 -17.00
N SER A 275 3.34 -18.94 -17.37
CA SER A 275 3.57 -20.34 -17.70
C SER A 275 3.36 -21.23 -16.48
N PHE A 276 2.96 -22.49 -16.73
CA PHE A 276 2.73 -23.47 -15.67
C PHE A 276 3.89 -23.59 -14.67
N TRP A 277 5.13 -23.55 -15.17
CA TRP A 277 6.32 -23.69 -14.34
C TRP A 277 6.54 -22.50 -13.39
N VAL A 278 6.18 -21.28 -13.80
CA VAL A 278 6.25 -20.10 -12.93
C VAL A 278 5.17 -20.16 -11.85
N MET A 279 3.96 -20.61 -12.20
CA MET A 279 2.90 -20.84 -11.20
C MET A 279 3.35 -21.88 -10.16
N ALA A 280 3.91 -23.00 -10.61
CA ALA A 280 4.40 -24.06 -9.74
C ALA A 280 5.55 -23.59 -8.84
N SER A 281 6.47 -22.75 -9.34
CA SER A 281 7.58 -22.23 -8.54
C SER A 281 7.11 -21.27 -7.45
N VAL A 282 6.17 -20.37 -7.74
CA VAL A 282 5.58 -19.44 -6.76
C VAL A 282 4.83 -20.21 -5.67
N ILE A 283 4.00 -21.19 -6.05
CA ILE A 283 3.29 -22.05 -5.08
C ILE A 283 4.28 -22.84 -4.23
N SER A 284 5.37 -23.33 -4.82
CA SER A 284 6.40 -24.08 -4.09
C SER A 284 7.13 -23.19 -3.07
N ILE A 285 7.50 -21.97 -3.45
CA ILE A 285 8.16 -21.01 -2.54
C ILE A 285 7.24 -20.70 -1.36
N THR A 286 5.98 -20.37 -1.63
CA THR A 286 5.04 -20.05 -0.56
C THR A 286 4.73 -21.28 0.31
N GLY A 287 4.57 -22.46 -0.30
CA GLY A 287 4.29 -23.70 0.41
C GLY A 287 5.46 -24.18 1.29
N LEU A 288 6.69 -24.10 0.79
CA LEU A 288 7.89 -24.60 1.48
C LEU A 288 8.54 -23.57 2.40
N ILE A 289 8.31 -22.28 2.20
CA ILE A 289 8.92 -21.21 3.01
C ILE A 289 7.88 -20.48 3.84
N ALA A 290 6.83 -19.92 3.23
CA ALA A 290 5.88 -19.08 3.95
C ALA A 290 5.04 -19.87 4.96
N ILE A 291 4.57 -21.08 4.60
CA ILE A 291 3.79 -21.92 5.52
C ILE A 291 4.63 -22.32 6.75
N PRO A 292 5.82 -22.95 6.61
CA PRO A 292 6.63 -23.30 7.78
C PRO A 292 7.06 -22.08 8.59
N ALA A 293 7.39 -20.96 7.92
CA ALA A 293 7.74 -19.72 8.61
C ALA A 293 6.58 -19.21 9.48
N THR A 294 5.34 -19.26 8.99
CA THR A 294 4.14 -18.84 9.76
C THR A 294 3.93 -19.73 10.98
N PHE A 295 4.03 -21.05 10.83
CA PHE A 295 3.89 -21.98 11.95
C PHE A 295 5.02 -21.82 12.97
N PHE A 296 6.25 -21.63 12.50
CA PHE A 296 7.40 -21.39 13.37
C PHE A 296 7.23 -20.08 14.15
N GLY A 297 6.84 -19.00 13.48
CA GLY A 297 6.47 -17.72 14.08
C GLY A 297 5.39 -17.90 15.15
N ALA A 298 4.34 -18.67 14.84
CA ALA A 298 3.25 -18.93 15.78
C ALA A 298 3.69 -19.66 17.05
N VAL A 299 4.63 -20.61 16.95
CA VAL A 299 5.22 -21.29 18.12
C VAL A 299 6.00 -20.32 18.99
N LEU A 300 6.80 -19.43 18.39
CA LEU A 300 7.52 -18.38 19.10
C LEU A 300 6.56 -17.39 19.77
N GLY A 301 5.52 -16.95 19.06
CA GLY A 301 4.50 -16.03 19.54
C GLY A 301 3.74 -16.60 20.74
N ARG A 302 3.35 -17.88 20.68
CA ARG A 302 2.69 -18.57 21.80
C ARG A 302 3.55 -18.56 23.07
N ARG A 303 4.86 -18.77 22.95
CA ARG A 303 5.76 -18.77 24.11
C ARG A 303 5.84 -17.38 24.73
N SER A 304 5.99 -16.34 23.91
CA SER A 304 6.02 -14.95 24.36
C SER A 304 4.66 -14.46 24.91
N GLY A 305 3.53 -14.96 24.42
CA GLY A 305 2.19 -14.53 24.82
C GLY A 305 1.72 -15.05 26.18
N LYS A 306 2.50 -15.95 26.83
CA LYS A 306 2.15 -16.51 28.15
C LYS A 306 2.11 -15.48 29.28
N SER A 307 2.69 -14.29 29.10
CA SER A 307 2.62 -13.21 30.08
C SER A 307 1.22 -12.63 30.24
N GLY A 308 0.23 -13.07 29.44
CA GLY A 308 -1.12 -12.53 29.44
C GLY A 308 -1.22 -11.17 28.78
N PHE A 309 -2.45 -10.72 28.55
CA PHE A 309 -2.74 -9.35 28.12
C PHE A 309 -2.63 -8.39 29.31
N ASN A 310 -1.79 -7.37 29.19
CA ASN A 310 -1.55 -6.40 30.26
C ASN A 310 -2.63 -5.32 30.28
N ALA A 311 -3.84 -5.67 30.74
CA ALA A 311 -4.92 -4.71 30.94
C ALA A 311 -4.74 -3.95 32.27
N PRO A 312 -4.73 -2.59 32.27
CA PRO A 312 -4.66 -1.78 33.49
C PRO A 312 -5.82 -2.02 34.46
N ILE A 313 -7.00 -2.37 33.95
CA ILE A 313 -8.22 -2.54 34.73
C ILE A 313 -8.88 -3.87 34.33
N ARG A 314 -9.41 -4.60 35.33
CA ARG A 314 -10.16 -5.83 35.12
C ARG A 314 -11.55 -5.52 34.56
N THR A 315 -12.01 -6.35 33.63
CA THR A 315 -13.32 -6.19 33.02
C THR A 315 -14.48 -6.53 33.95
N ALA A 316 -15.59 -5.81 33.81
CA ALA A 316 -16.83 -6.10 34.51
C ALA A 316 -17.45 -7.44 34.06
N LYS A 317 -18.20 -8.11 34.95
CA LYS A 317 -18.84 -9.40 34.65
C LYS A 317 -19.98 -9.24 33.63
N ALA A 318 -20.86 -8.26 33.84
CA ALA A 318 -21.95 -7.95 32.93
C ALA A 318 -21.45 -7.00 31.83
N ARG A 319 -21.90 -7.21 30.60
CA ARG A 319 -21.64 -6.31 29.47
C ARG A 319 -22.61 -5.12 29.58
N ARG A 320 -22.11 -3.89 29.55
CA ARG A 320 -22.97 -2.70 29.43
C ARG A 320 -23.61 -2.64 28.03
N GLU A 321 -24.86 -2.22 27.98
CA GLU A 321 -25.55 -1.95 26.72
C GLU A 321 -24.96 -0.69 26.06
N ILE A 322 -24.69 -0.76 24.75
CA ILE A 322 -24.12 0.34 23.99
C ILE A 322 -25.27 1.24 23.54
N PRO A 323 -25.26 2.55 23.87
CA PRO A 323 -26.30 3.46 23.41
C PRO A 323 -26.24 3.62 21.89
N LYS A 324 -27.36 3.99 21.26
CA LYS A 324 -27.38 4.25 19.81
C LYS A 324 -26.50 5.48 19.52
N PRO A 325 -25.41 5.35 18.74
CA PRO A 325 -24.53 6.47 18.47
C PRO A 325 -25.25 7.50 17.57
N PRO A 326 -24.94 8.79 17.72
CA PRO A 326 -25.40 9.80 16.77
C PRO A 326 -24.82 9.51 15.37
N VAL A 327 -25.48 10.01 14.33
CA VAL A 327 -25.19 9.65 12.92
C VAL A 327 -23.70 9.81 12.54
N HIS A 328 -23.03 10.85 13.03
CA HIS A 328 -21.62 11.14 12.75
C HIS A 328 -20.63 10.21 13.49
N LEU A 329 -21.09 9.48 14.52
CA LEU A 329 -20.31 8.48 15.26
C LEU A 329 -20.69 7.04 14.90
N ARG A 330 -21.54 6.86 13.89
CA ARG A 330 -21.80 5.53 13.34
C ARG A 330 -20.54 5.01 12.64
N TRP A 331 -20.26 3.73 12.82
CA TRP A 331 -19.04 3.10 12.29
C TRP A 331 -18.88 3.27 10.77
N GLU A 332 -19.97 3.26 10.00
CA GLU A 332 -19.93 3.47 8.54
C GLU A 332 -19.39 4.86 8.17
N VAL A 333 -19.87 5.88 8.87
CA VAL A 333 -19.50 7.28 8.63
C VAL A 333 -18.09 7.55 9.18
N GLN A 334 -17.75 6.99 10.33
CA GLN A 334 -16.42 7.09 10.92
C GLN A 334 -15.34 6.51 9.99
N MET A 335 -15.57 5.33 9.40
CA MET A 335 -14.63 4.74 8.44
C MET A 335 -14.37 5.69 7.26
N VAL A 336 -15.41 6.23 6.63
CA VAL A 336 -15.24 7.13 5.47
C VAL A 336 -14.49 8.41 5.86
N LEU A 337 -14.82 8.99 7.02
CA LEU A 337 -14.15 10.20 7.51
C LEU A 337 -12.69 9.94 7.93
N ALA A 338 -12.42 8.76 8.51
CA ALA A 338 -11.09 8.36 8.94
C ALA A 338 -10.14 8.20 7.75
N GLY A 339 -10.57 7.57 6.65
CA GLY A 339 -9.74 7.37 5.46
C GLY A 339 -9.53 8.64 4.63
N LEU A 340 -10.50 9.55 4.61
CA LEU A 340 -10.43 10.78 3.79
C LEU A 340 -9.25 11.69 4.19
N LEU A 341 -8.96 11.78 5.48
CA LEU A 341 -7.93 12.68 6.03
C LEU A 341 -6.50 12.25 5.64
N PRO A 342 -6.05 11.01 5.92
CA PRO A 342 -4.75 10.54 5.45
C PRO A 342 -4.68 10.40 3.92
N PHE A 343 -5.79 10.05 3.24
CA PHE A 343 -5.83 10.02 1.77
C PHE A 343 -5.55 11.41 1.16
N GLY A 344 -6.18 12.45 1.69
CA GLY A 344 -5.93 13.84 1.27
C GLY A 344 -4.47 14.26 1.47
N ALA A 345 -3.82 13.77 2.52
CA ALA A 345 -2.41 14.04 2.80
C ALA A 345 -1.44 13.43 1.78
N VAL A 346 -1.83 12.39 1.05
CA VAL A 346 -0.99 11.72 0.04
C VAL A 346 -1.52 11.75 -1.38
N LEU A 347 -2.63 12.44 -1.61
CA LEU A 347 -3.28 12.52 -2.93
C LEU A 347 -2.31 12.90 -4.06
N VAL A 348 -1.45 13.89 -3.80
CA VAL A 348 -0.47 14.37 -4.79
C VAL A 348 0.56 13.28 -5.12
N GLU A 349 1.08 12.61 -4.11
CA GLU A 349 2.07 11.53 -4.27
C GLU A 349 1.45 10.33 -4.98
N LEU A 350 0.24 9.95 -4.60
CA LEU A 350 -0.49 8.85 -5.23
C LEU A 350 -0.78 9.15 -6.71
N ALA A 351 -1.10 10.40 -7.06
CA ALA A 351 -1.26 10.81 -8.46
C ALA A 351 0.04 10.64 -9.26
N TYR A 352 1.20 10.95 -8.67
CA TYR A 352 2.50 10.70 -9.32
C TYR A 352 2.83 9.22 -9.45
N VAL A 353 2.51 8.40 -8.45
CA VAL A 353 2.64 6.94 -8.54
C VAL A 353 1.79 6.41 -9.68
N PHE A 354 0.52 6.80 -9.77
CA PHE A 354 -0.35 6.38 -10.88
C PHE A 354 0.17 6.85 -12.24
N ALA A 355 0.58 8.11 -12.37
CA ALA A 355 1.19 8.61 -13.61
C ALA A 355 2.42 7.80 -14.02
N SER A 356 3.16 7.24 -13.06
CA SER A 356 4.29 6.36 -13.33
C SER A 356 3.88 4.96 -13.79
N VAL A 357 2.83 4.39 -13.18
CA VAL A 357 2.26 3.10 -13.60
C VAL A 357 1.80 3.13 -15.06
N TRP A 358 1.22 4.25 -15.50
CA TRP A 358 0.80 4.46 -16.88
C TRP A 358 1.93 4.86 -17.84
N GLY A 359 3.19 4.88 -17.37
CA GLY A 359 4.36 5.12 -18.22
C GLY A 359 4.60 6.58 -18.60
N HIS A 360 3.85 7.54 -18.03
CA HIS A 360 4.01 8.95 -18.38
C HIS A 360 5.29 9.56 -17.81
N LYS A 361 5.76 9.09 -16.64
CA LYS A 361 7.00 9.55 -15.98
C LYS A 361 7.63 8.44 -15.13
N THR A 362 8.95 8.33 -15.10
CA THR A 362 9.69 7.42 -14.21
C THR A 362 9.72 7.99 -12.79
N PHE A 363 9.06 7.34 -11.84
CA PHE A 363 9.11 7.76 -10.43
C PHE A 363 10.44 7.28 -9.80
N SER A 364 11.48 8.11 -9.88
CA SER A 364 12.83 7.75 -9.41
C SER A 364 13.13 8.17 -7.96
N LEU A 365 12.18 8.76 -7.22
CA LEU A 365 12.42 9.40 -5.93
C LEU A 365 12.18 8.45 -4.74
N HIS A 366 12.95 7.37 -4.68
CA HIS A 366 12.86 6.35 -3.63
C HIS A 366 13.01 6.92 -2.20
N GLY A 367 13.83 7.97 -2.00
CA GLY A 367 14.02 8.60 -0.70
C GLY A 367 12.81 9.40 -0.18
N ILE A 368 12.05 10.04 -1.07
CA ILE A 368 10.82 10.75 -0.73
C ILE A 368 9.72 9.78 -0.34
N GLY A 369 9.61 8.65 -1.05
CA GLY A 369 8.62 7.62 -0.74
C GLY A 369 8.69 7.15 0.72
N VAL A 370 9.90 7.10 1.31
CA VAL A 370 10.10 6.77 2.72
C VAL A 370 9.44 7.80 3.64
N ILE A 371 9.67 9.09 3.37
CA ILE A 371 9.11 10.19 4.16
C ILE A 371 7.57 10.16 4.07
N VAL A 372 7.04 9.98 2.87
CA VAL A 372 5.59 9.89 2.63
C VAL A 372 4.98 8.72 3.39
N ILE A 373 5.60 7.53 3.36
CA ILE A 373 5.14 6.35 4.13
C ILE A 373 5.12 6.65 5.64
N ILE A 374 6.17 7.29 6.18
CA ILE A 374 6.22 7.66 7.60
C ILE A 374 5.08 8.63 7.95
N ILE A 375 4.85 9.64 7.11
CA ILE A 375 3.78 10.60 7.31
C ILE A 375 2.41 9.92 7.26
N VAL A 376 2.16 9.02 6.30
CA VAL A 376 0.90 8.25 6.22
C VAL A 376 0.67 7.45 7.47
N LEU A 377 1.68 6.71 7.93
CA LEU A 377 1.57 5.89 9.14
C LEU A 377 1.25 6.77 10.36
N ALA A 378 1.95 7.89 10.52
CA ALA A 378 1.71 8.82 11.62
C ALA A 378 0.32 9.46 11.58
N VAL A 379 -0.12 9.95 10.42
CA VAL A 379 -1.47 10.54 10.25
C VAL A 379 -2.56 9.49 10.47
N THR A 380 -2.38 8.27 9.94
CA THR A 380 -3.35 7.18 10.11
C THR A 380 -3.47 6.77 11.57
N GLU A 381 -2.35 6.61 12.28
CA GLU A 381 -2.34 6.30 13.72
C GLU A 381 -3.06 7.38 14.53
N LEU A 382 -2.76 8.66 14.27
CA LEU A 382 -3.39 9.78 14.95
C LEU A 382 -4.90 9.81 14.71
N VAL A 383 -5.33 9.65 13.45
CA VAL A 383 -6.75 9.63 13.09
C VAL A 383 -7.47 8.44 13.76
N CYS A 384 -6.86 7.25 13.75
CA CYS A 384 -7.39 6.09 14.47
C CYS A 384 -7.52 6.35 15.97
N ALA A 385 -6.53 6.98 16.61
CA ALA A 385 -6.57 7.33 18.03
C ALA A 385 -7.69 8.34 18.33
N VAL A 386 -7.86 9.36 17.49
CA VAL A 386 -8.91 10.39 17.60
C VAL A 386 -10.30 9.76 17.50
N PHE A 387 -10.56 8.93 16.49
CA PHE A 387 -11.86 8.28 16.33
C PHE A 387 -12.14 7.25 17.43
N THR A 388 -11.12 6.52 17.88
CA THR A 388 -11.24 5.61 19.03
C THR A 388 -11.62 6.38 20.29
N TYR A 389 -10.99 7.54 20.54
CA TYR A 389 -11.34 8.39 21.67
C TYR A 389 -12.79 8.90 21.58
N TYR A 390 -13.22 9.40 20.42
CA TYR A 390 -14.61 9.83 20.24
C TYR A 390 -15.62 8.69 20.37
N GLN A 391 -15.27 7.47 19.92
CA GLN A 391 -16.09 6.28 20.12
C GLN A 391 -16.25 5.95 21.62
N LEU A 392 -15.16 6.02 22.39
CA LEU A 392 -15.20 5.82 23.83
C LEU A 392 -16.02 6.91 24.56
N CYS A 393 -15.92 8.17 24.11
CA CYS A 393 -16.77 9.26 24.60
C CYS A 393 -18.25 9.07 24.27
N ALA A 394 -18.58 8.30 23.22
CA ALA A 394 -19.94 7.92 22.86
C ALA A 394 -20.45 6.69 23.63
N GLU A 395 -19.71 6.25 24.65
CA GLU A 395 -19.96 5.08 25.48
C GLU A 395 -19.88 3.73 24.76
N ASP A 396 -19.23 3.68 23.60
CA ASP A 396 -18.99 2.44 22.87
C ASP A 396 -17.59 1.88 23.18
N HIS A 397 -17.55 0.69 23.80
CA HIS A 397 -16.31 -0.01 24.14
C HIS A 397 -15.77 -0.93 23.03
N GLU A 398 -16.50 -1.15 21.94
CA GLU A 398 -16.12 -2.09 20.89
C GLU A 398 -15.15 -1.46 19.86
N TRP A 399 -14.04 -0.89 20.36
CA TRP A 399 -13.07 -0.16 19.55
C TRP A 399 -12.11 -1.06 18.74
N TRP A 400 -11.97 -2.34 19.11
CA TRP A 400 -11.00 -3.25 18.48
C TRP A 400 -11.17 -3.32 16.96
N TRP A 401 -12.37 -3.68 16.48
CA TRP A 401 -12.63 -3.80 15.04
C TRP A 401 -12.71 -2.44 14.35
N ASN A 402 -13.33 -1.45 15.01
CA ASN A 402 -13.44 -0.11 14.46
C ASN A 402 -12.06 0.53 14.24
N SER A 403 -11.07 0.28 15.11
CA SER A 403 -9.71 0.79 14.91
C SER A 403 -9.02 0.20 13.68
N ILE A 404 -9.25 -1.09 13.38
CA ILE A 404 -8.76 -1.72 12.14
C ILE A 404 -9.46 -1.13 10.91
N CYS A 405 -10.78 -1.01 10.96
CA CYS A 405 -11.57 -0.51 9.84
C CYS A 405 -11.29 0.97 9.54
N ASN A 406 -11.17 1.81 10.57
CA ASN A 406 -10.83 3.22 10.42
C ASN A 406 -9.44 3.39 9.79
N GLY A 407 -8.43 2.63 10.23
CA GLY A 407 -7.10 2.69 9.63
C GLY A 407 -7.07 2.14 8.21
N GLY A 408 -7.73 1.00 7.99
CA GLY A 408 -7.79 0.31 6.69
C GLY A 408 -8.52 1.09 5.60
N SER A 409 -9.46 1.98 5.96
CA SER A 409 -10.19 2.82 5.00
C SER A 409 -9.35 3.86 4.24
N THR A 410 -8.09 4.03 4.63
CA THR A 410 -7.14 4.98 4.02
C THR A 410 -6.67 4.55 2.63
N GLY A 411 -6.56 3.23 2.39
CA GLY A 411 -6.11 2.64 1.13
C GLY A 411 -7.28 2.05 0.35
#